data_AF-A0A8J4DJZ7-F1
#
_entry.id   AF-A0A8J4DJZ7-F1
#
_cell.length_a   1.000
_cell.length_b   1.000
_cell.length_c   1.000
_cell.angle_alpha   90.00
_cell.angle_beta   90.00
_cell.angle_gamma   90.00
#
_symmetry.space_group_name_H-M   'P 1'
#
loop_
_entity.id
_entity.type
_entity.pdbx_description
1 polymer ?
#
loop_
_entity_poly.entity_id
_entity_poly.type
_entity_poly.pdbx_seq_one_letter_code
_entity_poly.pdbx_strand_id
1 'polypeptide(L)'
;MESRLNVAGNPIYPMLVMFPLGLLVTATIFDIADLAGGPALLGTVAYWHVAAGLVGGVCAGLAGMVDLLATRYGSRARRTAVTYGLVAFGVLMLFAVVLMVRMRDPHRAAGGALLLLELLTLASGVLLARFGDRLLDRALASARRGTHRAAARRAGTDAVDSALSAAQTVVMRRPTAERA
;
A
#
# COMPACT_ATOMS: atom_id res chain seq x y z
N MET A 1 0.36 -15.13 5.49
CA MET A 1 0.81 -14.56 6.78
C MET A 1 0.07 -13.25 6.94
N GLU A 2 -0.86 -13.23 7.87
CA GLU A 2 -1.81 -12.13 8.06
C GLU A 2 -1.13 -10.98 8.80
N SER A 3 -1.07 -9.81 8.16
CA SER A 3 -0.66 -8.55 8.79
C SER A 3 -1.78 -8.13 9.73
N ARG A 4 -1.50 -8.07 11.04
CA ARG A 4 -2.48 -7.73 12.09
C ARG A 4 -2.55 -6.23 12.35
N LEU A 5 -2.70 -5.46 11.28
CA LEU A 5 -3.22 -4.09 11.34
C LEU A 5 -4.28 -3.96 10.28
N ASN A 6 -5.44 -4.52 10.65
CA ASN A 6 -6.66 -4.48 9.88
C ASN A 6 -7.67 -3.74 10.76
N VAL A 7 -7.76 -2.43 10.61
CA VAL A 7 -8.91 -1.69 11.13
C VAL A 7 -9.98 -1.83 10.05
N ALA A 8 -11.01 -2.62 10.34
CA ALA A 8 -12.20 -2.84 9.49
C ALA A 8 -12.01 -3.62 8.16
N GLY A 9 -11.01 -4.49 8.03
CA GLY A 9 -10.92 -5.38 6.85
C GLY A 9 -10.23 -4.78 5.63
N ASN A 10 -9.88 -3.49 5.65
CA ASN A 10 -9.22 -2.78 4.56
C ASN A 10 -7.85 -2.22 5.00
N PRO A 11 -6.78 -2.41 4.21
CA PRO A 11 -5.50 -1.79 4.50
C PRO A 11 -5.67 -0.27 4.42
N ILE A 12 -5.53 0.42 5.56
CA ILE A 12 -5.63 1.89 5.66
C ILE A 12 -4.34 2.57 5.17
N TYR A 13 -3.22 1.85 5.29
CA TYR A 13 -1.89 2.35 4.97
C TYR A 13 -1.73 2.85 3.51
N PRO A 14 -2.24 2.15 2.48
CA PRO A 14 -2.21 2.64 1.09
C PRO A 14 -2.99 3.93 0.88
N MET A 15 -4.13 4.11 1.59
CA MET A 15 -4.92 5.34 1.51
C MET A 15 -4.18 6.54 2.12
N LEU A 16 -3.47 6.33 3.24
CA LEU A 16 -2.69 7.38 3.91
C LEU A 16 -1.51 7.86 3.06
N VAL A 17 -0.91 6.99 2.25
CA VAL A 17 0.23 7.35 1.37
C VAL A 17 -0.23 8.03 0.08
N MET A 18 -1.43 7.74 -0.42
CA MET A 18 -2.00 8.40 -1.61
C MET A 18 -2.36 9.87 -1.36
N PHE A 19 -2.77 10.22 -0.15
CA PHE A 19 -3.22 11.58 0.17
C PHE A 19 -2.12 12.65 -0.01
N PRO A 20 -0.89 12.49 0.54
CA PRO A 20 0.22 13.41 0.30
C PRO A 20 0.60 13.54 -1.17
N LEU A 21 0.57 12.43 -1.91
CA LEU A 21 0.90 12.41 -3.33
C LEU A 21 -0.13 13.17 -4.16
N GLY A 22 -1.42 13.01 -3.87
CA GLY A 22 -2.49 13.77 -4.52
C GLY A 22 -2.36 15.28 -4.30
N LEU A 23 -2.00 15.68 -3.09
CA LEU A 23 -1.72 17.09 -2.77
C LEU A 23 -0.49 17.64 -3.50
N LEU A 24 0.55 16.82 -3.72
CA LEU A 24 1.70 17.21 -4.52
C LEU A 24 1.34 17.40 -6.01
N VAL A 25 0.58 16.45 -6.57
CA VAL A 25 0.13 16.53 -7.98
C VAL A 25 -0.66 17.81 -8.21
N THR A 26 -1.60 18.12 -7.31
CA THR A 26 -2.41 19.33 -7.41
C THR A 26 -1.59 20.60 -7.23
N ALA A 27 -0.62 20.62 -6.31
CA ALA A 27 0.33 21.73 -6.19
C ALA A 27 1.10 21.98 -7.49
N THR A 28 1.67 20.93 -8.10
CA THR A 28 2.42 21.05 -9.35
C THR A 28 1.56 21.52 -10.52
N ILE A 29 0.28 21.13 -10.58
CA ILE A 29 -0.66 21.66 -11.59
C ILE A 29 -0.84 23.17 -11.43
N PHE A 30 -1.02 23.63 -10.19
CA PHE A 30 -1.14 25.06 -9.90
C PHE A 30 0.15 25.82 -10.19
N ASP A 31 1.31 25.22 -9.95
CA ASP A 31 2.60 25.81 -10.31
C ASP A 31 2.79 25.94 -11.81
N ILE A 32 2.44 24.92 -12.59
CA ILE A 32 2.45 25.01 -14.06
C ILE A 32 1.52 26.14 -14.53
N ALA A 33 0.35 26.27 -13.92
CA ALA A 33 -0.61 27.33 -14.27
C ALA A 33 -0.11 28.74 -13.89
N ASP A 34 0.62 28.88 -12.77
CA ASP A 34 1.28 30.14 -12.37
C ASP A 34 2.35 30.54 -13.40
N LEU A 35 3.21 29.60 -13.83
CA LEU A 35 4.20 29.87 -14.88
C LEU A 35 3.59 30.18 -16.25
N ALA A 36 2.42 29.62 -16.56
CA ALA A 36 1.72 29.87 -17.81
C ALA A 36 1.08 31.28 -17.88
N GLY A 37 1.31 32.13 -16.87
CA GLY A 37 0.74 33.48 -16.79
C GLY A 37 -0.54 33.56 -15.97
N GLY A 38 -0.81 32.56 -15.13
CA GLY A 38 -1.91 32.57 -14.19
C GLY A 38 -1.75 33.62 -13.08
N PRO A 39 -2.83 33.89 -12.31
CA PRO A 39 -2.77 34.82 -11.19
C PRO A 39 -1.86 34.28 -10.08
N ALA A 40 -1.05 35.16 -9.47
CA ALA A 40 -0.12 34.84 -8.37
C ALA A 40 -0.76 34.16 -7.13
N LEU A 41 -2.10 34.16 -7.05
CA LEU A 41 -2.86 33.37 -6.08
C LEU A 41 -2.59 31.87 -6.24
N LEU A 42 -2.33 31.38 -7.45
CA LEU A 42 -2.06 29.96 -7.73
C LEU A 42 -0.79 29.47 -7.04
N GLY A 43 0.29 30.25 -7.07
CA GLY A 43 1.52 29.92 -6.32
C GLY A 43 1.30 29.88 -4.79
N THR A 44 0.39 30.70 -4.26
CA THR A 44 0.01 30.64 -2.83
C THR A 44 -0.83 29.40 -2.51
N VAL A 45 -1.77 29.03 -3.38
CA VAL A 45 -2.58 27.81 -3.21
C VAL A 45 -1.68 26.57 -3.26
N ALA A 46 -0.77 26.51 -4.23
CA ALA A 46 0.20 25.44 -4.39
C ALA A 46 1.11 25.30 -3.16
N TYR A 47 1.59 26.42 -2.60
CA TYR A 47 2.34 26.41 -1.34
C TYR A 47 1.58 25.72 -0.19
N TRP A 48 0.30 26.05 -0.01
CA TRP A 48 -0.52 25.43 1.03
C TRP A 48 -0.80 23.94 0.77
N HIS A 49 -0.90 23.54 -0.49
CA HIS A 49 -1.02 22.12 -0.86
C HIS A 49 0.27 21.34 -0.53
N VAL A 50 1.44 21.92 -0.79
CA VAL A 50 2.72 21.33 -0.38
C VAL A 50 2.84 21.28 1.15
N ALA A 51 2.40 22.32 1.87
CA ALA A 51 2.40 22.29 3.34
C ALA A 51 1.47 21.19 3.89
N ALA A 52 0.24 21.10 3.36
CA ALA A 52 -0.73 20.07 3.76
C ALA A 52 -0.25 18.65 3.39
N GLY A 53 0.38 18.50 2.22
CA GLY A 53 0.97 17.23 1.78
C GLY A 53 2.11 16.77 2.68
N LEU A 54 2.97 17.70 3.14
CA LEU A 54 4.02 17.40 4.12
C LEU A 54 3.44 16.89 5.43
N VAL A 55 2.43 17.57 5.97
CA VAL A 55 1.74 17.16 7.21
C VAL A 55 1.11 15.78 7.04
N GLY A 56 0.39 15.55 5.94
CA GLY A 56 -0.18 14.24 5.62
C GLY A 56 0.89 13.15 5.51
N GLY A 57 2.03 13.47 4.90
CA GLY A 57 3.16 12.55 4.73
C GLY A 57 3.83 12.19 6.04
N VAL A 58 3.95 13.13 6.98
CA VAL A 58 4.41 12.86 8.34
C VAL A 58 3.45 11.91 9.05
N CYS A 59 2.14 12.17 9.00
CA CYS A 59 1.12 11.29 9.56
C CYS A 59 1.19 9.88 8.97
N ALA A 60 1.37 9.76 7.64
CA ALA A 60 1.55 8.48 6.95
C ALA A 60 2.81 7.75 7.42
N GLY A 61 3.94 8.46 7.55
CA GLY A 61 5.19 7.88 8.05
C GLY A 61 5.07 7.36 9.48
N LEU A 62 4.39 8.10 10.36
CA LEU A 62 4.13 7.68 11.74
C LEU A 62 3.23 6.43 11.79
N ALA A 63 2.15 6.42 11.01
CA ALA A 63 1.28 5.25 10.92
C ALA A 63 2.04 4.01 10.43
N GLY A 64 2.93 4.16 9.45
CA GLY A 64 3.76 3.06 8.93
C GLY A 64 4.79 2.57 9.94
N MET A 65 5.36 3.48 10.73
CA MET A 65 6.29 3.11 11.81
C MET A 65 5.57 2.31 12.90
N VAL A 66 4.37 2.73 13.29
CA VAL A 66 3.54 2.01 14.26
C VAL A 66 3.17 0.63 13.73
N ASP A 67 2.84 0.51 12.43
CA ASP A 67 2.55 -0.79 11.80
C ASP A 67 3.76 -1.74 11.79
N LEU A 68 4.94 -1.21 11.47
CA LEU A 68 6.20 -1.95 11.53
C LEU A 68 6.53 -2.47 12.94
N LEU A 69 6.18 -1.71 13.98
CA LEU A 69 6.43 -2.08 15.38
C LEU A 69 5.37 -3.04 15.93
N ALA A 70 4.11 -2.86 15.55
CA ALA A 70 3.01 -3.70 16.01
C ALA A 70 3.01 -5.10 15.36
N THR A 71 3.47 -5.21 14.11
CA THR A 71 3.43 -6.48 13.36
C THR A 71 4.75 -7.25 13.48
N ARG A 72 4.70 -8.47 14.04
CA ARG A 72 5.84 -9.42 14.03
C ARG A 72 6.04 -10.02 12.63
N TYR A 73 6.79 -9.33 11.78
CA TYR A 73 7.20 -9.84 10.47
C TYR A 73 8.31 -10.92 10.59
N GLY A 74 8.25 -11.94 9.73
CA GLY A 74 9.40 -12.81 9.49
C GLY A 74 10.59 -12.04 8.86
N SER A 75 11.80 -12.60 8.93
CA SER A 75 13.06 -11.91 8.56
C SER A 75 13.06 -11.29 7.16
N ARG A 76 12.46 -11.95 6.15
CA ARG A 76 12.38 -11.43 4.78
C ARG A 76 11.32 -10.33 4.61
N ALA A 77 10.14 -10.50 5.21
CA ALA A 77 9.04 -9.53 5.11
C ALA A 77 9.41 -8.21 5.80
N ARG A 78 10.12 -8.28 6.93
CA ARG A 78 10.61 -7.11 7.67
C ARG A 78 11.57 -6.26 6.83
N ARG A 79 12.50 -6.89 6.10
CA ARG A 79 13.48 -6.18 5.27
C ARG A 79 12.80 -5.37 4.17
N THR A 80 11.78 -5.94 3.53
CA THR A 80 11.00 -5.26 2.49
C THR A 80 10.19 -4.08 3.05
N ALA A 81 9.53 -4.27 4.20
CA ALA A 81 8.73 -3.22 4.81
C ALA A 81 9.61 -2.05 5.29
N VAL A 82 10.80 -2.33 5.83
CA VAL A 82 11.80 -1.31 6.19
C VAL A 82 12.33 -0.57 4.96
N THR A 83 12.66 -1.26 3.86
CA THR A 83 13.10 -0.58 2.63
C THR A 83 12.03 0.33 2.05
N TYR A 84 10.77 -0.09 2.08
CA TYR A 84 9.66 0.73 1.62
C TYR A 84 9.48 1.97 2.51
N GLY A 85 9.51 1.80 3.83
CA GLY A 85 9.47 2.91 4.78
C GLY A 85 10.63 3.90 4.60
N LEU A 86 11.83 3.42 4.30
CA LEU A 86 13.00 4.27 4.05
C LEU A 86 12.85 5.11 2.77
N VAL A 87 12.32 4.52 1.69
CA VAL A 87 12.03 5.27 0.45
C VAL A 87 10.92 6.28 0.69
N ALA A 88 9.87 5.91 1.41
CA ALA A 88 8.78 6.83 1.78
C ALA A 88 9.29 8.02 2.61
N PHE A 89 10.18 7.78 3.56
CA PHE A 89 10.84 8.83 4.33
C PHE A 89 11.71 9.74 3.44
N GLY A 90 12.41 9.17 2.46
CA GLY A 90 13.16 9.95 1.47
C GLY A 90 12.27 10.89 0.64
N VAL A 91 11.11 10.41 0.19
CA VAL A 91 10.13 11.25 -0.51
C VAL A 91 9.58 12.35 0.40
N LEU A 92 9.34 12.05 1.68
CA LEU A 92 8.90 13.03 2.68
C LEU A 92 9.94 14.14 2.90
N MET A 93 11.21 13.78 2.99
CA MET A 93 12.31 14.76 3.08
C MET A 93 12.36 15.66 1.84
N LEU A 94 12.14 15.09 0.66
CA LEU A 94 12.09 15.85 -0.59
C LEU A 94 10.94 16.88 -0.56
N PHE A 95 9.78 16.49 -0.04
CA PHE A 95 8.65 17.38 0.23
C PHE A 95 9.01 18.54 1.16
N ALA A 96 9.76 18.25 2.23
CA ALA A 96 10.23 19.26 3.17
C ALA A 96 11.22 20.23 2.50
N VAL A 97 12.11 19.73 1.64
CA VAL A 97 13.03 20.58 0.86
C VAL A 97 12.26 21.48 -0.10
N VAL A 98 11.27 20.96 -0.83
CA VAL A 98 10.40 21.78 -1.70
C VAL A 98 9.77 22.92 -0.90
N LEU A 99 9.16 22.61 0.25
CA LEU A 99 8.54 23.62 1.12
C LEU A 99 9.55 24.65 1.65
N MET A 100 10.73 24.20 2.06
CA MET A 100 11.79 25.06 2.58
C MET A 100 12.34 26.02 1.53
N VAL A 101 12.52 25.57 0.28
CA VAL A 101 12.91 26.45 -0.83
C VAL A 101 11.80 27.48 -1.07
N ARG A 102 10.53 27.04 -1.02
CA ARG A 102 9.36 27.89 -1.22
C ARG A 102 9.17 28.95 -0.13
N MET A 103 9.55 28.66 1.12
CA MET A 103 9.54 29.63 2.22
C MET A 103 10.57 30.75 2.06
N ARG A 104 11.65 30.53 1.29
CA ARG A 104 12.72 31.51 1.10
C ARG A 104 12.42 32.51 -0.01
N ASP A 105 11.44 32.24 -0.86
CA ASP A 105 11.12 33.09 -2.01
C ASP A 105 9.97 34.05 -1.70
N PRO A 106 10.20 35.38 -1.62
CA PRO A 106 9.18 36.35 -1.20
C PRO A 106 7.98 36.43 -2.15
N HIS A 107 8.20 36.12 -3.43
CA HIS A 107 7.15 36.16 -4.46
C HIS A 107 6.39 34.83 -4.56
N ARG A 108 6.83 33.77 -3.87
CA ARG A 108 6.28 32.40 -3.96
C ARG A 108 6.13 31.88 -5.40
N ALA A 109 6.78 32.53 -6.37
CA ALA A 109 6.69 32.21 -7.78
C ALA A 109 7.47 30.93 -8.03
N ALA A 110 6.86 29.99 -8.74
CA ALA A 110 7.57 28.79 -9.15
C ALA A 110 8.62 29.16 -10.21
N GLY A 111 9.88 29.32 -9.77
CA GLY A 111 11.00 29.34 -10.70
C GLY A 111 11.14 27.97 -11.38
N GLY A 112 11.71 27.91 -12.58
CA GLY A 112 11.90 26.65 -13.31
C GLY A 112 12.68 25.57 -12.51
N ALA A 113 13.57 25.99 -11.61
CA ALA A 113 14.27 25.09 -10.69
C ALA A 113 13.34 24.45 -9.63
N LEU A 114 12.31 25.18 -9.17
CA LEU A 114 11.31 24.68 -8.24
C LEU A 114 10.45 23.60 -8.90
N LEU A 115 10.03 23.85 -10.15
CA LEU A 115 9.29 22.90 -10.97
C LEU A 115 10.09 21.61 -11.22
N LEU A 116 11.38 21.71 -11.52
CA LEU A 116 12.23 20.53 -11.67
C LEU A 116 12.30 19.70 -10.38
N LEU A 117 12.37 20.36 -9.22
CA LEU A 117 12.40 19.68 -7.93
C LEU A 117 11.04 19.02 -7.60
N GLU A 118 9.94 19.68 -7.93
CA GLU A 118 8.59 19.10 -7.79
C GLU A 118 8.39 17.89 -8.70
N LEU A 119 8.81 17.97 -9.96
CA LEU A 119 8.79 16.86 -10.90
C LEU A 119 9.68 15.70 -10.43
N LEU A 120 10.85 15.98 -9.86
CA LEU A 120 11.72 14.96 -9.27
C LEU A 120 11.03 14.28 -8.07
N THR A 121 10.30 15.06 -7.27
CA THR A 121 9.53 14.55 -6.14
C THR A 121 8.37 13.68 -6.59
N LEU A 122 7.63 14.11 -7.61
CA LEU A 122 6.58 13.32 -8.27
C LEU A 122 7.13 12.03 -8.86
N ALA A 123 8.25 12.09 -9.58
CA ALA A 123 8.88 10.91 -10.16
C ALA A 123 9.31 9.91 -9.07
N SER A 124 9.87 10.41 -7.97
CA SER A 124 10.22 9.59 -6.81
C SER A 124 9.00 8.96 -6.15
N GLY A 125 7.89 9.71 -6.04
CA GLY A 125 6.60 9.22 -5.54
C GLY A 125 5.98 8.13 -6.42
N VAL A 126 6.04 8.28 -7.76
CA VAL A 126 5.57 7.26 -8.71
C VAL A 126 6.41 5.99 -8.63
N LEU A 127 7.74 6.12 -8.47
CA LEU A 127 8.62 4.98 -8.23
C LEU A 127 8.22 4.24 -6.95
N LEU A 128 8.00 4.97 -5.85
CA LEU A 128 7.53 4.40 -4.58
C LEU A 128 6.19 3.67 -4.76
N ALA A 129 5.24 4.24 -5.50
CA ALA A 129 3.96 3.61 -5.79
C ALA A 129 4.13 2.30 -6.58
N ARG A 130 4.95 2.30 -7.63
CA ARG A 130 5.25 1.09 -8.42
C ARG A 130 5.95 0.00 -7.62
N PHE A 131 6.79 0.36 -6.65
CA PHE A 131 7.36 -0.62 -5.73
C PHE A 131 6.28 -1.22 -4.82
N GLY A 132 5.29 -0.43 -4.40
CA GLY A 132 4.12 -0.88 -3.67
C GLY A 132 3.26 -1.90 -4.43
N ASP A 133 2.97 -1.62 -5.70
CA ASP A 133 2.14 -2.51 -6.54
C ASP A 133 2.75 -3.91 -6.68
N ARG A 134 4.07 -4.00 -6.90
CA ARG A 134 4.77 -5.29 -7.01
C ARG A 134 4.72 -6.10 -5.71
N LEU A 135 4.54 -5.44 -4.57
CA LEU A 135 4.38 -6.11 -3.27
C LEU A 135 2.95 -6.59 -3.08
N LEU A 136 1.98 -5.79 -3.52
CA LEU A 136 0.57 -6.15 -3.53
C LEU A 136 0.30 -7.36 -4.43
N ASP A 137 0.87 -7.37 -5.64
CA ASP A 137 0.73 -8.50 -6.58
C ASP A 137 1.26 -9.81 -5.98
N ARG A 138 2.41 -9.75 -5.29
CA ARG A 138 3.00 -10.91 -4.63
C ARG A 138 2.16 -11.37 -3.44
N ALA A 139 1.61 -10.43 -2.67
CA ALA A 139 0.73 -10.73 -1.55
C ALA A 139 -0.57 -11.40 -2.05
N LEU A 140 -1.23 -10.83 -3.07
CA LEU A 140 -2.42 -11.39 -3.69
C LEU A 140 -2.16 -12.76 -4.32
N ALA A 141 -1.04 -12.94 -5.02
CA ALA A 141 -0.63 -14.24 -5.56
C ALA A 141 -0.33 -15.28 -4.47
N SER A 142 0.14 -14.86 -3.30
CA SER A 142 0.33 -15.77 -2.15
C SER A 142 -1.00 -16.17 -1.50
N ALA A 143 -1.95 -15.23 -1.39
CA ALA A 143 -3.29 -15.48 -0.87
C ALA A 143 -4.10 -16.41 -1.78
N ARG A 144 -4.08 -16.18 -3.10
CA ARG A 144 -4.72 -17.05 -4.11
C ARG A 144 -4.19 -18.49 -4.07
N ARG A 145 -2.90 -18.67 -3.79
CA ARG A 145 -2.30 -20.01 -3.62
C ARG A 145 -2.76 -20.70 -2.33
N GLY A 146 -2.97 -19.94 -1.26
CA GLY A 146 -3.51 -20.44 -0.01
C GLY A 146 -4.94 -20.95 -0.16
N THR A 147 -5.80 -20.19 -0.84
CA THR A 147 -7.19 -20.58 -1.10
C THR A 147 -7.28 -21.81 -2.00
N HIS A 148 -6.47 -21.89 -3.07
CA HIS A 148 -6.42 -23.07 -3.95
C HIS A 148 -5.98 -24.34 -3.21
N ARG A 149 -4.98 -24.24 -2.32
CA ARG A 149 -4.53 -25.37 -1.49
C ARG A 149 -5.58 -25.78 -0.47
N ALA A 150 -6.27 -24.83 0.15
CA ALA A 150 -7.34 -25.13 1.10
C ALA A 150 -8.54 -25.82 0.40
N ALA A 151 -8.91 -25.37 -0.79
CA ALA A 151 -9.94 -26.00 -1.62
C ALA A 151 -9.54 -27.42 -2.04
N ALA A 152 -8.30 -27.63 -2.52
CA ALA A 152 -7.80 -28.96 -2.89
C ALA A 152 -7.76 -29.92 -1.69
N ARG A 153 -7.43 -29.42 -0.50
CA ARG A 153 -7.38 -30.22 0.73
C ARG A 153 -8.78 -30.64 1.19
N ARG A 154 -9.78 -29.75 1.07
CA ARG A 154 -11.19 -30.06 1.34
C ARG A 154 -11.75 -31.09 0.37
N ALA A 155 -11.52 -30.91 -0.93
CA ALA A 155 -11.95 -31.89 -1.93
C ALA A 155 -11.34 -33.29 -1.68
N GLY A 156 -10.08 -33.34 -1.22
CA GLY A 156 -9.45 -34.59 -0.81
C GLY A 156 -10.09 -35.23 0.43
N THR A 157 -10.42 -34.44 1.46
CA THR A 157 -11.10 -34.98 2.66
C THR A 157 -12.51 -35.48 2.33
N ASP A 158 -13.26 -34.74 1.51
CA ASP A 158 -14.63 -35.10 1.13
C ASP A 158 -14.66 -36.40 0.31
N ALA A 159 -13.64 -36.63 -0.54
CA ALA A 159 -13.49 -37.87 -1.30
C ALA A 159 -13.18 -39.08 -0.40
N VAL A 160 -12.35 -38.89 0.64
CA VAL A 160 -12.02 -39.93 1.63
C VAL A 160 -13.24 -40.29 2.47
N ASP A 161 -14.00 -39.29 2.93
CA ASP A 161 -15.22 -39.50 3.71
C ASP A 161 -16.30 -40.21 2.88
N SER A 162 -16.43 -39.86 1.61
CA SER A 162 -17.34 -40.52 0.67
C SER A 162 -16.97 -42.00 0.45
N ALA A 163 -15.68 -42.30 0.31
CA ALA A 163 -15.19 -43.67 0.13
C ALA A 163 -15.39 -44.52 1.41
N LEU A 164 -15.15 -43.94 2.59
CA LEU A 164 -15.39 -44.60 3.88
C LEU A 164 -16.88 -44.91 4.09
N SER A 165 -17.77 -43.96 3.77
CA SER A 165 -19.22 -44.14 3.84
C SER A 165 -19.72 -45.24 2.88
N ALA A 166 -19.18 -45.27 1.65
CA ALA A 166 -19.48 -46.32 0.67
C ALA A 166 -18.99 -47.71 1.13
N ALA A 167 -17.80 -47.79 1.74
CA ALA A 167 -17.27 -49.05 2.28
C ALA A 167 -18.11 -49.54 3.48
N GLN A 168 -18.54 -48.66 4.38
CA GLN A 168 -19.39 -49.02 5.52
C GLN A 168 -20.79 -49.49 5.10
N THR A 169 -21.39 -48.86 4.08
CA THR A 169 -22.68 -49.30 3.53
C THR A 169 -22.59 -50.68 2.86
N VAL A 170 -21.47 -51.00 2.20
CA VAL A 170 -21.24 -52.35 1.65
C VAL A 170 -21.03 -53.39 2.75
N VAL A 171 -20.30 -53.05 3.82
CA VAL A 171 -20.03 -53.97 4.95
C VAL A 171 -21.30 -54.25 5.76
N MET A 172 -22.15 -53.25 6.01
CA MET A 172 -23.43 -53.45 6.73
C MET A 172 -24.49 -54.21 5.92
N ARG A 173 -24.33 -54.34 4.60
CA ARG A 173 -25.26 -55.07 3.73
C ARG A 173 -24.87 -56.54 3.52
N ARG A 174 -24.02 -57.12 4.37
CA ARG A 174 -23.85 -58.58 4.41
C ARG A 174 -25.11 -59.22 4.99
N PRO A 175 -25.90 -59.97 4.21
CA PRO A 175 -27.06 -60.67 4.75
C PRO A 175 -26.56 -61.72 5.73
N THR A 176 -27.03 -61.64 6.98
CA THR A 176 -26.98 -62.76 7.93
C THR A 176 -27.89 -63.86 7.40
N ALA A 177 -27.41 -64.60 6.42
CA ALA A 177 -28.06 -65.80 5.88
C ALA A 177 -27.33 -67.01 6.45
N GLU A 178 -27.50 -67.27 7.74
CA GLU A 178 -27.22 -68.59 8.33
C GLU A 178 -27.87 -68.65 9.72
N ARG A 179 -29.06 -69.27 9.77
CA ARG A 179 -29.64 -69.99 10.91
C ARG A 179 -31.00 -70.53 10.49
N ALA A 180 -30.97 -71.69 9.85
CA ALA A 180 -32.05 -72.67 9.84
C ALA A 180 -31.40 -74.06 9.85
#